data_AF-A0A9K3D5C1-F1
#
_entry.id   AF-A0A9K3D5C1-F1
#
_cell.length_a   1.000
_cell.length_b   1.000
_cell.length_c   1.000
_cell.angle_alpha   90.00
_cell.angle_beta   90.00
_cell.angle_gamma   90.00
#
_symmetry.space_group_name_H-M   'P 1'
#
loop_
_entity.id
_entity.type
_entity.pdbx_description
1 polymer ?
#
loop_
_entity_poly.entity_id
_entity_poly.type
_entity_poly.pdbx_seq_one_letter_code
_entity_poly.pdbx_strand_id
1 'polypeptide(L)'
;VLFVLTAQLFSATQFVIEEKNLKGYDNVSPVRLVGQEGVFGALMMWLIVLPLLSWLPGSDNGSVENELDAFVLLSNSSFLVKMLILYWLSIAFFNGLSLTMSKTLSAVHRTLIDACRTVLVWSSMVAIYHISGGRYGENINQYSWIEMVGFLFLIWGTVTHNNVSDMGKKQVMFLGFTRHYSAMPLEE
;
A
#
# COMPACT_ATOMS: atom_id res chain seq x y z
N VAL A 1 5.22 2.08 17.85
CA VAL A 1 5.58 0.70 17.47
C VAL A 1 4.43 -0.28 17.70
N LEU A 2 3.90 -0.41 18.93
CA LEU A 2 2.80 -1.36 19.22
C LEU A 2 1.56 -1.19 18.31
N PHE A 3 1.03 0.03 18.18
CA PHE A 3 -0.11 0.30 17.30
C PHE A 3 0.14 -0.08 15.84
N VAL A 4 1.36 0.12 15.36
CA VAL A 4 1.76 -0.22 13.99
C VAL A 4 1.79 -1.75 13.81
N LEU A 5 2.36 -2.47 14.78
CA LEU A 5 2.36 -3.94 14.75
C LEU A 5 0.95 -4.52 14.77
N THR A 6 0.08 -3.97 15.62
CA THR A 6 -1.33 -4.38 15.69
C THR A 6 -2.04 -4.10 14.36
N ALA A 7 -1.88 -2.91 13.78
CA ALA A 7 -2.46 -2.58 12.49
C ALA A 7 -1.99 -3.55 11.39
N GLN A 8 -0.70 -3.87 11.35
CA GLN A 8 -0.15 -4.80 10.37
C GLN A 8 -0.70 -6.22 10.53
N LEU A 9 -0.93 -6.69 11.76
CA LEU A 9 -1.57 -7.99 12.01
C LEU A 9 -3.01 -8.03 11.48
N PHE A 10 -3.79 -6.97 11.68
CA PHE A 10 -5.14 -6.86 11.12
C PHE A 10 -5.10 -6.85 9.59
N SER A 11 -4.24 -6.03 8.97
CA SER A 11 -4.11 -6.00 7.51
C SER A 11 -3.66 -7.34 6.92
N ALA A 12 -2.73 -8.04 7.57
CA ALA A 12 -2.31 -9.37 7.13
C ALA A 12 -3.47 -10.39 7.22
N THR A 13 -4.25 -10.34 8.29
CA THR A 13 -5.43 -11.20 8.47
C THR A 13 -6.48 -10.92 7.40
N GLN A 14 -6.76 -9.64 7.12
CA GLN A 14 -7.65 -9.21 6.04
C GLN A 14 -7.21 -9.80 4.70
N PHE A 15 -5.94 -9.65 4.31
CA PHE A 15 -5.44 -10.16 3.04
C PHE A 15 -5.58 -11.68 2.89
N VAL A 16 -5.35 -12.44 3.97
CA VAL A 16 -5.51 -13.91 3.95
C VAL A 16 -6.98 -14.30 3.80
N ILE A 17 -7.90 -13.60 4.49
CA ILE A 17 -9.34 -13.85 4.36
C ILE A 17 -9.83 -13.49 2.96
N GLU A 18 -9.40 -12.35 2.41
CA GLU A 18 -9.70 -11.93 1.04
C GLU A 18 -9.22 -12.96 0.02
N GLU A 19 -7.98 -13.40 0.13
CA GLU A 19 -7.41 -14.40 -0.78
C GLU A 19 -8.20 -15.71 -0.69
N LYS A 20 -8.51 -16.17 0.52
CA LYS A 20 -9.33 -17.37 0.73
C LYS A 20 -10.72 -17.22 0.13
N ASN A 21 -11.35 -16.06 0.27
CA ASN A 21 -12.68 -15.82 -0.29
C ASN A 21 -12.65 -15.70 -1.81
N LEU A 22 -11.62 -15.07 -2.38
CA LEU A 22 -11.46 -14.89 -3.83
C LEU A 22 -11.09 -16.20 -4.55
N LYS A 23 -10.31 -17.08 -3.90
CA LYS A 23 -9.91 -18.39 -4.44
C LYS A 23 -10.87 -19.53 -4.08
N GLY A 24 -11.59 -19.41 -2.95
CA GLY A 24 -12.52 -20.44 -2.47
C GLY A 24 -13.91 -20.38 -3.10
N TYR A 25 -14.26 -19.26 -3.74
CA TYR A 25 -15.56 -19.08 -4.41
C TYR A 25 -15.36 -18.55 -5.83
N ASP A 26 -15.57 -19.40 -6.84
CA ASP A 26 -15.31 -19.06 -8.25
C ASP A 26 -16.09 -17.82 -8.76
N ASN A 27 -17.25 -17.54 -8.17
CA ASN A 27 -18.18 -16.50 -8.61
C ASN A 27 -18.01 -15.13 -7.93
N VAL A 28 -16.98 -14.92 -7.11
CA VAL A 28 -16.73 -13.62 -6.49
C VAL A 28 -15.90 -12.74 -7.44
N SER A 29 -16.53 -11.67 -7.93
CA SER A 29 -15.84 -10.62 -8.68
C SER A 29 -15.03 -9.72 -7.74
N PRO A 30 -13.72 -9.50 -7.98
CA PRO A 30 -12.90 -8.60 -7.17
C PRO A 30 -13.49 -7.20 -7.01
N VAL A 31 -14.11 -6.67 -8.08
CA VAL A 31 -14.72 -5.33 -8.08
C VAL A 31 -15.95 -5.27 -7.17
N ARG A 32 -16.68 -6.37 -7.03
CA ARG A 32 -17.83 -6.44 -6.11
C ARG A 32 -17.36 -6.49 -4.66
N LEU A 33 -16.29 -7.22 -4.38
CA LEU A 33 -15.72 -7.35 -3.04
C LEU A 33 -15.22 -5.98 -2.52
N VAL A 34 -14.37 -5.29 -3.29
CA VAL A 34 -13.89 -3.95 -2.92
C VAL A 34 -15.03 -2.94 -2.76
N GLY A 35 -16.10 -3.06 -3.56
CA GLY A 35 -17.27 -2.20 -3.44
C GLY A 35 -17.99 -2.40 -2.11
N GLN A 36 -18.15 -3.65 -1.66
CA GLN A 36 -18.77 -3.96 -0.37
C GLN A 36 -17.90 -3.50 0.80
N GLU A 37 -16.59 -3.69 0.71
CA GLU A 37 -15.62 -3.19 1.70
C GLU A 37 -15.62 -1.67 1.78
N GLY A 38 -15.65 -0.98 0.63
CA GLY A 38 -15.71 0.48 0.57
C GLY A 38 -16.99 1.03 1.20
N VAL A 39 -18.15 0.40 0.95
CA VAL A 39 -19.42 0.80 1.58
C VAL A 39 -19.38 0.56 3.09
N PHE A 40 -18.91 -0.60 3.54
CA PHE A 40 -18.82 -0.90 4.97
C PHE A 40 -17.82 0.04 5.67
N GLY A 41 -16.66 0.30 5.06
CA GLY A 41 -15.66 1.24 5.55
C GLY A 41 -16.22 2.66 5.64
N ALA A 42 -16.96 3.12 4.63
CA ALA A 42 -17.62 4.43 4.66
C ALA A 42 -18.66 4.53 5.79
N LEU A 43 -19.47 3.50 6.00
CA LEU A 43 -20.45 3.46 7.09
C LEU A 43 -19.77 3.48 8.46
N MET A 44 -18.71 2.69 8.65
CA MET A 44 -17.94 2.67 9.91
C MET A 44 -17.26 4.01 10.18
N MET A 45 -16.71 4.65 9.14
CA MET A 45 -16.14 5.99 9.27
C MET A 45 -17.21 7.01 9.69
N TRP A 46 -18.37 7.00 9.04
CA TRP A 46 -19.42 7.99 9.27
C TRP A 46 -20.16 7.80 10.61
N LEU A 47 -20.41 6.55 11.02
CA LEU A 47 -21.20 6.25 12.21
C LEU A 47 -20.37 6.15 13.51
N ILE A 48 -19.08 5.83 13.40
CA ILE A 48 -18.25 5.53 14.57
C ILE A 48 -17.05 6.46 14.64
N VAL A 49 -16.23 6.51 13.59
CA VAL A 49 -14.93 7.20 13.67
C VAL A 49 -15.11 8.72 13.73
N LEU A 50 -15.85 9.31 12.79
CA LEU A 50 -16.03 10.77 12.75
C LEU A 50 -16.73 11.29 14.02
N PRO A 51 -17.85 10.71 14.52
CA PRO A 51 -18.48 11.16 15.76
C PRO A 51 -17.56 11.00 16.99
N LEU A 52 -16.73 9.96 17.01
CA LEU A 52 -15.78 9.75 18.11
C LEU A 52 -14.65 10.80 18.09
N LEU A 53 -14.15 11.16 16.91
CA LEU A 53 -13.10 12.18 16.75
C LEU A 53 -13.63 13.60 16.99
N SER A 54 -14.89 13.87 16.67
CA SER A 54 -15.51 15.17 16.95
C SER A 54 -15.82 15.38 18.44
N TRP A 55 -16.03 14.30 19.20
CA TRP A 55 -16.21 14.38 20.64
C TRP A 55 -14.90 14.51 21.44
N LEU A 56 -13.79 14.05 20.89
CA LEU A 56 -12.49 14.15 21.56
C LEU A 56 -11.97 15.59 21.52
N PRO A 57 -11.55 16.18 22.67
CA PRO A 57 -11.03 17.53 22.69
C PRO A 57 -9.70 17.60 21.92
N GLY A 58 -9.60 18.56 21.01
CA GLY A 58 -8.44 18.73 20.15
C GLY A 58 -8.20 20.17 19.75
N SER A 59 -7.18 20.36 18.92
CA SER A 59 -6.70 21.68 18.50
C SER A 59 -7.56 22.36 17.45
N ASP A 60 -8.50 21.64 16.83
CA ASP A 60 -9.28 22.13 15.69
C ASP A 60 -10.69 22.52 16.16
N ASN A 61 -10.88 23.80 16.53
CA ASN A 61 -12.13 24.34 17.06
C ASN A 61 -12.71 23.58 18.28
N GLY A 62 -11.83 22.98 19.09
CA GLY A 62 -12.19 22.26 20.30
C GLY A 62 -12.41 20.75 20.11
N SER A 63 -12.28 20.23 18.88
CA SER A 63 -12.27 18.79 18.60
C SER A 63 -10.97 18.34 17.91
N VAL A 64 -10.74 17.03 17.84
CA VAL A 64 -9.62 16.46 17.08
C VAL A 64 -9.87 16.54 15.58
N GLU A 65 -11.12 16.36 15.17
CA GLU A 65 -11.56 16.53 13.79
C GLU A 65 -12.95 17.19 13.81
N ASN A 66 -13.19 18.15 12.91
CA ASN A 66 -14.49 18.80 12.78
C ASN A 66 -15.02 18.64 11.36
N GLU A 67 -15.92 17.68 11.18
CA GLU A 67 -16.50 17.36 9.89
C GLU A 67 -17.28 18.54 9.28
N LEU A 68 -17.94 19.36 10.11
CA LEU A 68 -18.73 20.49 9.62
C LEU A 68 -17.84 21.57 9.02
N ASP A 69 -16.71 21.87 9.67
CA ASP A 69 -15.74 22.83 9.16
C ASP A 69 -15.09 22.33 7.86
N ALA A 70 -14.80 21.03 7.79
CA ALA A 70 -14.30 20.40 6.56
C ALA A 70 -15.28 20.54 5.38
N PHE A 71 -16.60 20.38 5.62
CA PHE A 71 -17.60 20.59 4.58
C PHE A 71 -17.69 22.07 4.15
N VAL A 72 -17.56 23.01 5.08
CA VAL A 72 -17.49 24.44 4.76
C VAL A 72 -16.26 24.73 3.91
N LEU A 73 -15.09 24.20 4.25
CA LEU A 73 -13.87 24.34 3.46
C LEU A 73 -14.03 23.79 2.04
N LEU A 74 -14.65 22.62 1.89
CA LEU A 74 -14.93 22.01 0.59
C LEU A 74 -15.88 22.86 -0.27
N SER A 75 -16.94 23.40 0.33
CA SER A 75 -17.90 24.25 -0.39
C SER A 75 -17.29 25.57 -0.89
N ASN A 76 -16.29 26.09 -0.18
CA ASN A 76 -15.65 27.36 -0.52
C ASN A 76 -14.55 27.23 -1.59
N SER A 77 -13.98 26.04 -1.81
CA SER A 77 -12.85 25.85 -2.74
C SER A 77 -13.11 24.79 -3.80
N SER A 78 -13.47 25.23 -5.00
CA SER A 78 -13.66 24.32 -6.14
C SER A 78 -12.38 23.60 -6.56
N PHE A 79 -11.20 24.15 -6.25
CA PHE A 79 -9.92 23.48 -6.48
C PHE A 79 -9.75 22.26 -5.56
N LEU A 80 -10.08 22.42 -4.27
CA LEU A 80 -9.99 21.35 -3.28
C LEU A 80 -10.93 20.18 -3.64
N VAL A 81 -12.16 20.49 -4.07
CA VAL A 81 -13.14 19.48 -4.51
C VAL A 81 -12.62 18.67 -5.69
N LYS A 82 -12.00 19.32 -6.70
CA LYS A 82 -11.41 18.60 -7.84
C LYS A 82 -10.28 17.67 -7.40
N MET A 83 -9.41 18.11 -6.51
CA MET A 83 -8.33 17.29 -5.97
C MET A 83 -8.86 16.11 -5.15
N LEU A 84 -9.91 16.32 -4.35
CA LEU A 84 -10.57 15.25 -3.59
C LEU A 84 -11.19 14.19 -4.50
N ILE A 85 -11.91 14.60 -5.55
CA ILE A 85 -12.50 13.65 -6.51
C ILE A 85 -11.40 12.84 -7.22
N LEU A 86 -10.32 13.51 -7.66
CA LEU A 86 -9.18 12.81 -8.28
C LEU A 86 -8.55 11.80 -7.32
N TYR A 87 -8.41 12.18 -6.06
CA TYR A 87 -7.87 11.32 -5.01
C TYR A 87 -8.78 10.09 -4.77
N TRP A 88 -10.09 10.27 -4.66
CA TRP A 88 -11.04 9.15 -4.51
C TRP A 88 -11.02 8.19 -5.70
N LEU A 89 -10.98 8.72 -6.93
CA LEU A 89 -10.86 7.91 -8.12
C LEU A 89 -9.54 7.12 -8.10
N SER A 90 -8.43 7.75 -7.74
CA SER A 90 -7.13 7.08 -7.63
C SER A 90 -7.17 5.92 -6.64
N ILE A 91 -7.75 6.11 -5.45
CA ILE A 91 -7.88 5.03 -4.45
C ILE A 91 -8.78 3.91 -4.96
N ALA A 92 -9.92 4.24 -5.58
CA ALA A 92 -10.85 3.25 -6.10
C ALA A 92 -10.19 2.36 -7.17
N PHE A 93 -9.47 2.98 -8.12
CA PHE A 93 -8.70 2.24 -9.13
C PHE A 93 -7.60 1.39 -8.50
N PHE A 94 -6.84 1.97 -7.56
CA PHE A 94 -5.76 1.26 -6.88
C PHE A 94 -6.28 0.01 -6.14
N ASN A 95 -7.36 0.14 -5.36
CA ASN A 95 -7.93 -0.98 -4.61
C ASN A 95 -8.55 -2.04 -5.54
N GLY A 96 -9.29 -1.62 -6.58
CA GLY A 96 -9.89 -2.55 -7.54
C GLY A 96 -8.85 -3.35 -8.34
N LEU A 97 -7.78 -2.68 -8.80
CA LEU A 97 -6.68 -3.35 -9.48
C LEU A 97 -5.87 -4.23 -8.53
N SER A 98 -5.64 -3.81 -7.29
CA SER A 98 -4.92 -4.60 -6.28
C SER A 98 -5.60 -5.94 -5.98
N LEU A 99 -6.93 -5.95 -5.79
CA LEU A 99 -7.68 -7.20 -5.60
C LEU A 99 -7.73 -8.04 -6.88
N THR A 100 -7.83 -7.40 -8.05
CA THR A 100 -7.80 -8.11 -9.33
C THR A 100 -6.47 -8.82 -9.54
N MET A 101 -5.35 -8.14 -9.26
CA MET A 101 -4.02 -8.74 -9.29
C MET A 101 -3.88 -9.85 -8.25
N SER A 102 -4.45 -9.69 -7.05
CA SER A 102 -4.42 -10.75 -6.02
C SER A 102 -5.14 -12.03 -6.46
N LYS A 103 -6.13 -11.93 -7.37
CA LYS A 103 -6.82 -13.08 -7.97
C LYS A 103 -6.04 -13.72 -9.12
N THR A 104 -5.33 -12.93 -9.93
CA THR A 104 -4.73 -13.41 -11.19
C THR A 104 -3.21 -13.62 -11.15
N LEU A 105 -2.50 -13.00 -10.21
CA LEU A 105 -1.05 -13.02 -10.11
C LEU A 105 -0.59 -13.85 -8.91
N SER A 106 0.51 -14.59 -9.10
CA SER A 106 1.23 -15.31 -8.04
C SER A 106 1.76 -14.35 -6.96
N ALA A 107 2.04 -14.87 -5.76
CA ALA A 107 2.68 -14.13 -4.67
C ALA A 107 3.98 -13.38 -5.08
N VAL A 108 4.73 -13.93 -6.04
CA VAL A 108 5.94 -13.33 -6.63
C VAL A 108 5.67 -11.93 -7.18
N HIS A 109 4.68 -11.81 -8.05
CA HIS A 109 4.38 -10.54 -8.71
C HIS A 109 3.85 -9.50 -7.72
N ARG A 110 3.12 -9.94 -6.69
CA ARG A 110 2.62 -9.05 -5.62
C ARG A 110 3.77 -8.42 -4.84
N THR A 111 4.74 -9.21 -4.41
CA THR A 111 5.92 -8.69 -3.67
C THR A 111 6.79 -7.77 -4.53
N LEU A 112 6.88 -8.02 -5.84
CA LEU A 112 7.58 -7.13 -6.77
C LEU A 112 6.83 -5.81 -6.98
N ILE A 113 5.49 -5.85 -7.11
CA ILE A 113 4.66 -4.63 -7.24
C ILE A 113 4.79 -3.76 -5.99
N ASP A 114 4.78 -4.35 -4.79
CA ASP A 114 4.95 -3.60 -3.54
C ASP A 114 6.35 -2.98 -3.43
N ALA A 115 7.40 -3.69 -3.85
CA ALA A 115 8.76 -3.15 -3.96
C ALA A 115 8.81 -1.94 -4.91
N CYS A 116 8.26 -2.09 -6.12
CA CYS A 116 8.21 -1.05 -7.13
C CYS A 116 7.43 0.18 -6.64
N ARG A 117 6.30 -0.01 -5.93
CA ARG A 117 5.49 1.10 -5.42
C ARG A 117 6.30 2.02 -4.52
N THR A 118 7.02 1.47 -3.56
CA THR A 118 7.80 2.27 -2.60
C THR A 118 8.87 3.10 -3.33
N VAL A 119 9.56 2.49 -4.30
CA VAL A 119 10.58 3.18 -5.11
C VAL A 119 9.98 4.25 -6.01
N LEU A 120 8.81 3.98 -6.61
CA LEU A 120 8.09 4.94 -7.44
C LEU A 120 7.61 6.16 -6.63
N VAL A 121 7.11 5.94 -5.41
CA VAL A 121 6.68 7.04 -4.52
C VAL A 121 7.88 7.91 -4.15
N TRP A 122 8.99 7.30 -3.71
CA TRP A 122 10.20 8.04 -3.36
C TRP A 122 10.77 8.81 -4.55
N SER A 123 10.94 8.16 -5.71
CA SER A 123 11.46 8.83 -6.90
C SER A 123 10.54 9.97 -7.36
N SER A 124 9.22 9.82 -7.21
CA SER A 124 8.26 10.90 -7.48
C SER A 124 8.42 12.06 -6.50
N MET A 125 8.63 11.81 -5.21
CA MET A 125 8.87 12.87 -4.22
C MET A 125 10.15 13.67 -4.52
N VAL A 126 11.23 12.99 -4.91
CA VAL A 126 12.48 13.65 -5.34
C VAL A 126 12.26 14.45 -6.63
N ALA A 127 11.54 13.88 -7.61
CA ALA A 127 11.24 14.59 -8.86
C ALA A 127 10.40 15.86 -8.62
N ILE A 128 9.38 15.78 -7.77
CA ILE A 128 8.54 16.92 -7.39
C ILE A 128 9.38 18.00 -6.68
N TYR A 129 10.38 17.64 -5.88
CA TYR A 129 11.30 18.59 -5.27
C TYR A 129 12.06 19.41 -6.30
N HIS A 130 12.61 18.76 -7.32
CA HIS A 130 13.32 19.44 -8.40
C HIS A 130 12.40 20.30 -9.28
N ILE A 131 11.17 19.83 -9.56
CA ILE A 131 10.21 20.56 -10.42
C ILE A 131 9.59 21.75 -9.67
N SER A 132 9.34 21.62 -8.36
CA SER A 132 8.69 22.65 -7.55
C SER A 132 9.64 23.73 -7.02
N GLY A 133 10.93 23.66 -7.38
CA GLY A 133 11.96 24.57 -6.87
C GLY A 133 12.19 24.41 -5.36
N GLY A 134 12.00 23.19 -4.84
CA GLY A 134 12.22 22.85 -3.43
C GLY A 134 11.04 23.16 -2.49
N ARG A 135 9.85 23.45 -3.02
CA ARG A 135 8.66 23.78 -2.23
C ARG A 135 7.88 22.55 -1.74
N TYR A 136 7.89 21.47 -2.53
CA TYR A 136 7.19 20.23 -2.23
C TYR A 136 8.08 19.03 -2.56
N GLY A 137 7.98 17.93 -1.81
CA GLY A 137 8.81 16.75 -2.04
C GLY A 137 10.05 16.70 -1.14
N GLU A 138 10.95 15.76 -1.42
CA GLU A 138 12.14 15.48 -0.60
C GLU A 138 13.41 15.94 -1.31
N ASN A 139 14.30 16.62 -0.56
CA ASN A 139 15.62 16.98 -1.05
C ASN A 139 16.59 15.79 -0.93
N ILE A 140 17.52 15.67 -1.89
CA ILE A 140 18.58 14.68 -1.85
C ILE A 140 19.59 15.06 -0.76
N ASN A 141 19.44 14.43 0.40
CA ASN A 141 20.35 14.56 1.54
C ASN A 141 21.14 13.26 1.80
N GLN A 142 22.05 13.28 2.77
CA GLN A 142 22.79 12.08 3.21
C GLN A 142 21.88 10.90 3.58
N TYR A 143 20.71 11.17 4.15
CA TYR A 143 19.71 10.15 4.48
C TYR A 143 19.04 9.54 3.25
N SER A 144 18.83 10.33 2.20
CA SER A 144 18.25 9.86 0.93
C SER A 144 19.15 8.82 0.22
N TRP A 145 20.48 8.91 0.43
CA TRP A 145 21.40 7.86 -0.02
C TRP A 145 21.23 6.54 0.73
N ILE A 146 20.93 6.59 2.03
CA ILE A 146 20.66 5.40 2.85
C ILE A 146 19.34 4.75 2.39
N GLU A 147 18.33 5.57 2.10
CA GLU A 147 17.05 5.09 1.54
C GLU A 147 17.23 4.41 0.18
N MET A 148 18.01 5.02 -0.71
CA MET A 148 18.32 4.43 -2.02
C MET A 148 19.01 3.06 -1.86
N VAL A 149 19.97 2.94 -0.95
CA VAL A 149 20.61 1.65 -0.63
C VAL A 149 19.58 0.66 -0.07
N GLY A 150 18.66 1.13 0.78
CA GLY A 150 17.55 0.33 1.31
C GLY A 150 16.64 -0.20 0.20
N PHE A 151 16.31 0.61 -0.80
CA PHE A 151 15.50 0.18 -1.95
C PHE A 151 16.22 -0.83 -2.84
N LEU A 152 17.53 -0.63 -3.07
CA LEU A 152 18.33 -1.62 -3.81
C LEU A 152 18.37 -2.96 -3.07
N PHE A 153 18.54 -2.93 -1.74
CA PHE A 153 18.50 -4.12 -0.91
C PHE A 153 17.11 -4.79 -0.95
N LEU A 154 16.04 -4.01 -0.93
CA LEU A 154 14.66 -4.51 -1.02
C LEU A 154 14.41 -5.20 -2.36
N ILE A 155 14.77 -4.55 -3.48
CA ILE A 155 14.63 -5.16 -4.81
C ILE A 155 15.47 -6.43 -4.91
N TRP A 156 16.72 -6.40 -4.44
CA TRP A 156 17.59 -7.58 -4.40
C TRP A 156 16.91 -8.71 -3.61
N GLY A 157 16.46 -8.44 -2.39
CA GLY A 157 15.78 -9.41 -1.54
C GLY A 157 14.56 -10.03 -2.22
N THR A 158 13.73 -9.21 -2.86
CA THR A 158 12.54 -9.67 -3.58
C THR A 158 12.90 -10.53 -4.80
N VAL A 159 13.89 -10.13 -5.61
CA VAL A 159 14.32 -10.88 -6.81
C VAL A 159 14.92 -12.24 -6.42
N THR A 160 15.70 -12.28 -5.34
CA THR A 160 16.37 -13.49 -4.86
C THR A 160 15.41 -14.47 -4.19
N HIS A 161 14.50 -13.99 -3.34
CA HIS A 161 13.45 -14.80 -2.74
C HIS A 161 12.56 -15.45 -3.80
N ASN A 162 12.20 -14.68 -4.83
CA ASN A 162 11.32 -15.15 -5.89
C ASN A 162 12.02 -15.89 -7.04
N ASN A 163 13.33 -16.18 -6.92
CA ASN A 163 14.12 -16.88 -7.95
C ASN A 163 13.99 -16.29 -9.38
N VAL A 164 13.72 -14.98 -9.50
CA VAL A 164 13.55 -14.34 -10.80
C VAL A 164 14.88 -14.46 -11.55
N SER A 165 14.86 -15.02 -12.77
CA SER A 165 16.04 -15.32 -13.60
C SER A 165 17.08 -16.31 -13.01
N ASP A 166 16.62 -17.23 -12.16
CA ASP A 166 17.45 -18.21 -11.42
C ASP A 166 18.50 -17.53 -10.52
N MET A 167 18.32 -16.27 -10.14
CA MET A 167 19.27 -15.54 -9.29
C MET A 167 19.41 -16.15 -7.90
N GLY A 168 18.31 -16.63 -7.29
CA GLY A 168 18.37 -17.30 -5.99
C GLY A 168 19.16 -18.62 -6.07
N LYS A 169 18.93 -19.44 -7.10
CA LYS A 169 19.73 -20.66 -7.35
C LYS A 169 21.22 -20.36 -7.55
N LYS A 170 21.54 -19.33 -8.35
CA LYS A 170 22.93 -18.88 -8.56
C LYS A 170 23.59 -18.42 -7.26
N GLN A 171 22.87 -17.74 -6.38
CA GLN A 171 23.39 -17.32 -5.07
C GLN A 171 23.58 -18.49 -4.10
N VAL A 172 22.64 -19.43 -4.03
CA VAL A 172 22.77 -20.64 -3.21
C VAL A 172 23.94 -21.50 -3.69
N MET A 173 24.14 -21.59 -5.01
CA MET A 173 25.27 -22.27 -5.61
C MET A 173 26.60 -21.56 -5.33
N PHE A 174 26.63 -20.22 -5.41
CA PHE A 174 27.79 -19.40 -5.06
C PHE A 174 28.18 -19.52 -3.58
N LEU A 175 27.20 -19.62 -2.68
CA LEU A 175 27.40 -19.77 -1.23
C LEU A 175 27.67 -21.23 -0.80
N GLY A 176 27.69 -22.20 -1.72
CA GLY A 176 28.07 -23.59 -1.44
C GLY A 176 27.01 -24.45 -0.73
N PHE A 177 25.75 -24.00 -0.64
CA PHE A 177 24.65 -24.73 0.01
C PHE A 177 23.93 -25.72 -0.95
N THR A 178 24.68 -26.47 -1.74
CA THR A 178 24.15 -27.36 -2.80
C THR A 178 23.33 -28.56 -2.31
N ARG A 179 23.43 -28.95 -1.03
CA ARG A 179 22.87 -30.22 -0.54
C ARG A 179 21.38 -30.19 -0.15
N HIS A 180 20.77 -29.00 -0.01
CA HIS A 180 19.37 -28.87 0.44
C HIS A 180 18.37 -28.42 -0.63
N TYR A 181 18.82 -27.92 -1.78
CA TYR A 181 17.93 -27.40 -2.82
C TYR A 181 17.25 -28.49 -3.67
N SER A 182 17.82 -29.69 -3.73
CA SER A 182 17.29 -30.83 -4.49
C SER A 182 16.07 -31.52 -3.85
N ALA A 183 15.58 -31.03 -2.71
CA ALA A 183 14.48 -31.63 -1.96
C ALA A 183 13.22 -30.74 -1.82
N MET A 184 13.25 -29.49 -2.32
CA MET A 184 12.07 -28.62 -2.28
C MET A 184 11.23 -28.80 -3.55
N PRO A 185 9.96 -29.23 -3.44
CA PRO A 185 9.07 -29.26 -4.59
C PRO A 185 8.86 -27.81 -5.07
N LEU A 186 9.10 -27.59 -6.36
CA LEU A 186 8.71 -26.38 -7.05
C LEU A 186 7.18 -26.41 -7.14
N GLU A 187 6.48 -25.72 -6.24
CA GLU A 187 5.05 -25.47 -6.42
C GLU A 187 4.89 -24.47 -7.58
N GLU A 188 4.29 -24.95 -8.67
CA GLU A 188 3.81 -24.18 -9.83
C GLU A 188 2.63 -23.26 -9.45
#